data_AF-A0A2A2D2P6-F1
#
_entry.id   AF-A0A2A2D2P6-F1
#
_cell.length_a   1.000
_cell.length_b   1.000
_cell.length_c   1.000
_cell.angle_alpha   90.00
_cell.angle_beta   90.00
_cell.angle_gamma   90.00
#
_symmetry.space_group_name_H-M   'P 1'
#
loop_
_entity.id
_entity.type
_entity.pdbx_description
1 polymer ?
#
loop_
_entity_poly.entity_id
_entity_poly.type
_entity_poly.pdbx_seq_one_letter_code
_entity_poly.pdbx_strand_id
1 'polypeptide(L)' 'MMRAPKSQIERGDLVEVRGRLREVKAVRRDERRSESLVLVFKDGPALRVRAEAVSADRRGKWRVR' A
#
# COMPACT_ATOMS: atom_id res chain seq x y z
N MET A 1 0.20 19.56 -1.83
CA MET A 1 0.29 18.08 -1.95
C MET A 1 -0.74 17.51 -0.98
N MET A 2 -1.76 16.82 -1.47
CA MET A 2 -2.83 16.29 -0.62
C MET A 2 -2.35 14.96 -0.03
N ARG A 3 -2.04 14.93 1.28
CA ARG A 3 -1.78 13.68 2.01
C ARG A 3 -3.13 12.97 2.15
N ALA A 4 -3.44 12.05 1.25
CA ALA A 4 -4.57 11.14 1.45
C ALA A 4 -4.32 10.34 2.76
N PRO A 5 -5.34 10.15 3.61
CA PRO A 5 -5.15 9.58 4.93
C PRO A 5 -4.58 8.15 4.86
N LYS A 6 -3.68 7.89 5.81
CA LYS A 6 -2.82 6.71 6.06
C LYS A 6 -3.50 5.32 6.12
N SER A 7 -4.77 5.20 5.72
CA SER A 7 -5.65 4.05 6.02
C SER A 7 -6.49 3.52 4.85
N GLN A 8 -6.34 4.05 3.64
CA GLN A 8 -7.27 3.81 2.53
C GLN A 8 -6.83 2.80 1.46
N ILE A 9 -5.66 2.16 1.57
CA ILE A 9 -5.38 1.06 0.65
C ILE A 9 -6.35 -0.08 0.97
N GLU A 10 -7.14 -0.44 -0.02
CA GLU A 10 -8.10 -1.53 0.07
C GLU A 10 -7.72 -2.69 -0.85
N ARG A 11 -8.43 -3.79 -0.69
CA ARG A 11 -8.35 -4.90 -1.64
C ARG A 11 -8.86 -4.43 -3.01
N GLY A 12 -8.12 -4.73 -4.06
CA GLY A 12 -8.41 -4.33 -5.44
C GLY A 12 -7.62 -3.11 -5.90
N ASP A 13 -7.00 -2.38 -4.98
CA ASP A 13 -6.17 -1.23 -5.32
C ASP A 13 -4.90 -1.64 -6.07
N LEU A 14 -4.49 -0.80 -7.01
CA LEU A 14 -3.21 -0.93 -7.71
C LEU A 14 -2.14 -0.10 -6.99
N VAL A 15 -1.09 -0.78 -6.54
CA VAL A 15 0.06 -0.18 -5.89
C VAL A 15 1.30 -0.35 -6.77
N GLU A 16 1.96 0.75 -7.09
CA GLU A 16 3.26 0.72 -7.74
C GLU A 16 4.38 0.43 -6.73
N VAL A 17 5.07 -0.68 -6.94
CA VAL A 17 6.22 -1.13 -6.16
C VAL A 17 7.40 -1.29 -7.10
N ARG A 18 8.46 -0.49 -6.88
CA ARG A 18 9.69 -0.53 -7.71
C ARG A 18 9.40 -0.43 -9.22
N GLY A 19 8.48 0.45 -9.62
CA GLY A 19 8.10 0.66 -11.02
C GLY A 19 7.17 -0.41 -11.62
N ARG A 20 6.67 -1.36 -10.81
CA ARG A 20 5.67 -2.35 -11.24
C ARG A 20 4.35 -2.13 -10.51
N LEU A 21 3.25 -2.06 -11.24
CA LEU A 21 1.90 -2.04 -10.67
C LEU A 21 1.52 -3.45 -10.20
N ARG A 22 1.02 -3.54 -8.98
CA ARG A 22 0.58 -4.80 -8.36
C ARG A 22 -0.77 -4.59 -7.70
N GLU A 23 -1.69 -5.51 -7.95
CA GLU A 23 -3.03 -5.45 -7.35
C GLU A 23 -3.03 -6.04 -5.94
N VAL A 24 -3.60 -5.31 -5.00
CA VAL A 24 -3.72 -5.71 -3.61
C VAL A 24 -4.82 -6.76 -3.46
N LYS A 25 -4.45 -7.94 -2.96
CA LYS A 25 -5.37 -9.01 -2.57
C LYS A 25 -5.88 -8.84 -1.15
N ALA A 26 -5.03 -8.40 -0.24
CA ALA A 26 -5.39 -8.14 1.15
C ALA A 26 -4.42 -7.15 1.80
N VAL A 27 -4.91 -6.40 2.78
CA VAL A 27 -4.10 -5.53 3.64
C VAL A 27 -4.19 -6.03 5.07
N ARG A 28 -3.05 -6.23 5.72
CA ARG A 28 -2.99 -6.55 7.15
C ARG A 28 -2.30 -5.42 7.89
N ARG A 29 -2.85 -5.02 9.03
CA ARG A 29 -2.22 -4.08 9.96
C ARG A 29 -1.50 -4.88 11.02
N ASP A 30 -0.26 -4.53 11.28
CA ASP A 30 0.50 -5.13 12.39
C ASP A 30 0.15 -4.35 13.66
N GLU A 31 -0.65 -4.93 14.55
CA GLU A 31 -1.09 -4.27 15.79
C GLU A 31 0.07 -4.02 16.77
N ARG A 32 1.16 -4.80 16.68
CA ARG A 32 2.35 -4.61 17.53
C ARG A 32 3.22 -3.45 17.05
N ARG A 33 3.13 -3.11 15.77
CA ARG A 33 3.76 -1.92 15.18
C ARG A 33 2.72 -1.18 14.38
N SER A 34 1.90 -0.37 15.05
CA SER A 34 0.74 0.35 14.50
C SER A 34 1.00 1.14 13.21
N GLU A 35 2.26 1.37 12.86
CA GLU A 35 2.68 2.10 11.64
C GLU A 35 3.11 1.18 10.48
N SER A 36 3.04 -0.14 10.63
CA SER A 36 3.39 -1.12 9.58
C SER A 36 2.15 -1.70 8.90
N LEU A 37 2.12 -1.64 7.58
CA LEU A 37 1.15 -2.29 6.71
C LEU A 37 1.81 -3.48 6.02
N VAL A 38 1.10 -4.59 5.92
CA VAL A 38 1.49 -5.73 5.09
C VAL A 38 0.52 -5.81 3.92
N LEU A 39 1.03 -5.52 2.73
CA LEU A 39 0.31 -5.60 1.47
C LEU A 39 0.51 -6.99 0.87
N VAL A 40 -0.56 -7.76 0.78
CA VAL A 40 -0.58 -9.03 0.05
C VAL A 40 -1.09 -8.73 -1.35
N PHE A 41 -0.31 -9.10 -2.36
CA PHE A 41 -0.69 -8.90 -3.75
C PHE A 41 -1.31 -10.17 -4.35
N LYS A 42 -2.05 -10.02 -5.45
CA LYS A 42 -2.53 -11.20 -6.21
C LYS A 42 -1.37 -12.03 -6.73
N ASP A 43 -0.34 -11.35 -7.23
CA ASP A 43 0.84 -11.97 -7.84
C ASP A 43 2.11 -11.52 -7.14
N GLY A 44 2.97 -12.49 -6.77
CA GLY A 44 4.28 -12.29 -6.15
C GLY A 44 4.25 -12.17 -4.61
N PRO A 45 5.39 -11.81 -3.98
CA PRO A 45 5.53 -11.80 -2.52
C PRO A 45 4.76 -10.66 -1.86
N ALA A 46 4.28 -10.88 -0.64
CA ALA A 46 3.74 -9.83 0.21
C ALA A 46 4.83 -8.80 0.55
N LEU A 47 4.43 -7.55 0.76
CA LEU A 47 5.34 -6.46 1.07
C LEU A 47 4.95 -5.82 2.41
N ARG A 48 5.90 -5.81 3.35
CA ARG A 48 5.78 -5.03 4.58
C ARG A 48 6.33 -3.64 4.32
N VAL A 49 5.48 -2.63 4.53
CA VAL A 49 5.82 -1.21 4.35
C VAL A 49 5.40 -0.44 5.58
N ARG A 50 6.07 0.68 5.83
CA ARG A 50 5.51 1.66 6.78
C ARG A 50 4.39 2.41 6.11
N ALA A 51 3.32 2.71 6.84
CA ALA A 51 2.19 3.46 6.32
C ALA A 51 2.59 4.84 5.76
N GLU A 52 3.62 5.47 6.35
CA GLU A 52 4.20 6.74 5.88
C GLU A 52 4.94 6.64 4.54
N ALA A 53 5.41 5.45 4.17
CA ALA A 53 6.12 5.21 2.92
C ALA A 53 5.16 5.00 1.73
N VAL A 54 3.85 5.01 1.99
CA VAL A 54 2.83 4.85 0.96
C VAL A 54 2.16 6.19 0.67
N SER A 55 2.08 6.55 -0.60
CA SER A 55 1.41 7.77 -1.05
C SER A 55 0.47 7.47 -2.22
N ALA A 56 -0.70 8.11 -2.24
CA ALA A 56 -1.57 8.12 -3.42
C ALA A 56 -1.19 9.27 -4.35
N ASP A 57 -1.22 9.02 -5.66
CA ASP A 57 -1.14 10.07 -6.67
C ASP A 57 -2.50 10.77 -6.86
N ARG A 58 -2.52 11.86 -7.65
CA ARG A 58 -3.76 12.61 -7.95
C ARG A 58 -4.81 11.80 -8.72
N ARG A 59 -4.46 10.63 -9.25
CA ARG A 59 -5.35 9.72 -9.99
C ARG A 59 -5.80 8.52 -9.13
N GLY A 60 -5.50 8.52 -7.84
CA GLY A 60 -5.87 7.44 -6.92
C GLY A 60 -4.99 6.19 -7.04
N LYS A 61 -3.84 6.25 -7.73
CA LYS A 61 -2.88 5.15 -7.75
C LYS A 61 -1.95 5.24 -6.55
N TRP A 62 -1.73 4.12 -5.89
CA TRP A 62 -0.85 4.05 -4.74
C TRP A 62 0.59 3.79 -5.17
N ARG A 63 1.55 4.34 -4.44
CA ARG A 63 2.98 4.11 -4.67
C ARG A 63 3.69 3.91 -3.35
N VAL A 64 4.58 2.92 -3.32
CA VAL A 64 5.52 2.69 -2.21
C VAL A 64 6.84 3.37 -2.56
N ARG A 65 7.34 4.21 -1.66
CA ARG A 65 8.61 4.93 -1.81
C ARG A 65 9.75 4.27 -1.06
#